data_AF-A0A518ETQ7-F1
#
_entry.id   AF-A0A518ETQ7-F1
#
_cell.length_a   1.000
_cell.length_b   1.000
_cell.length_c   1.000
_cell.angle_alpha   90.00
_cell.angle_beta   90.00
_cell.angle_gamma   90.00
#
_symmetry.space_group_name_H-M   'P 1'
#
loop_
_entity.id
_entity.type
_entity.pdbx_description
1 polymer ?
#
loop_
_entity_poly.entity_id
_entity_poly.type
_entity_poly.pdbx_seq_one_letter_code
_entity_poly.pdbx_strand_id
1 'polypeptide(L)'
;MSRLTPLILAVVVGVLAFLAYRQTERETENQVVEATQLFQGVELRRVSAIRLEDIKSTRHMRFERDGGGRWFLTEPVAWPAEPGLMDKIFQIIQRNGASIVPEQLMAEAAPSFSPPRGFLETIETLENGEERRTRIEVGALDLDGMRVYVRRDGETLRTARNLETLFSLTSADFRSKRLFTLDPNSVAQVERIGGWYDQGAGESLDFLARPEGYGWRIHKPYRVQGDPTLLTLWSRFLCSAQAKRFVSDRPDVDLSKYNLDQPWVTIKLTSNGGSEQSIHLAADQNRVYAQRDGMANVFEIEFDTAQRFREPVEVFFEGAFVRVPRAEVMHVWISREAGDLRFTKIGDDWTVAERPKDFDEYSIELPADSNVMTDLLVETEKAEVLRYFRDLPVTEFFPGGRALRGLWVQPRTDVRQGGYVGDVVKTPQGTEVAPFLREGDTIVGSLAPEVLEWIDRPLDHYLDRQLWELQNIQMNALVIERDGKDRRFRRSPKDDWQPVDAQVPARELDPVLDHLLFLKVSRHVPEGERESLSDLVTIRFTDSSGNDSEAQIGVTPSGEAQVIMGALRGALKRQQLHADLMAIMDAKPDRE
;
A
#
# COMPACT_ATOMS: atom_id res chain seq x y z
N MET A 1 -14.66 -29.72 57.94
CA MET A 1 -15.75 -28.86 57.43
C MET A 1 -16.92 -29.76 57.08
N SER A 2 -18.10 -29.54 57.68
CA SER A 2 -19.24 -30.42 57.42
C SER A 2 -19.78 -30.17 56.01
N ARG A 3 -20.27 -31.21 55.34
CA ARG A 3 -20.89 -31.12 54.01
C ARG A 3 -22.12 -30.19 53.97
N LEU A 4 -22.58 -29.70 55.12
CA LEU A 4 -23.68 -28.76 55.30
C LEU A 4 -23.29 -27.31 54.98
N THR A 5 -22.05 -26.89 55.23
CA THR A 5 -21.61 -25.51 54.99
C THR A 5 -21.70 -25.07 53.52
N PRO A 6 -21.23 -25.86 52.52
CA PRO A 6 -21.36 -25.45 51.12
C PRO A 6 -22.81 -25.47 50.62
N LEU A 7 -23.66 -26.34 51.17
CA LEU A 7 -25.08 -26.41 50.81
C LEU A 7 -25.83 -25.16 51.29
N ILE A 8 -25.56 -24.72 52.52
CA ILE A 8 -26.14 -23.50 53.08
C ILE A 8 -25.66 -22.28 52.28
N LEU A 9 -24.38 -22.23 51.90
CA LEU A 9 -23.85 -21.14 51.08
C LEU A 9 -24.51 -21.07 49.70
N ALA A 10 -24.71 -22.22 49.04
CA ALA A 10 -25.38 -22.30 47.75
C ALA A 10 -26.85 -21.82 47.83
N VAL A 11 -27.56 -22.17 48.90
CA VAL A 11 -28.93 -21.68 49.14
C VAL A 11 -28.95 -20.17 49.38
N VAL A 12 -28.03 -19.64 50.18
CA VAL A 12 -27.95 -18.18 50.42
C VAL A 12 -27.64 -17.42 49.14
N VAL A 13 -26.68 -17.89 48.33
CA VAL A 13 -26.37 -17.27 47.03
C VAL A 13 -27.56 -17.37 46.07
N GLY A 14 -28.25 -18.50 46.02
CA GLY A 14 -29.46 -18.67 45.20
C GLY A 14 -30.60 -17.75 45.62
N VAL A 15 -30.81 -17.56 46.93
CA VAL A 15 -31.80 -16.62 47.46
C VAL A 15 -31.42 -15.17 47.17
N LEU A 16 -30.15 -14.80 47.33
CA LEU A 16 -29.68 -13.44 47.00
C LEU A 16 -29.78 -13.16 45.50
N ALA A 17 -29.44 -14.13 44.64
CA ALA A 17 -29.61 -14.00 43.20
C ALA A 17 -31.08 -13.87 42.79
N PHE A 18 -31.98 -14.65 43.42
CA PHE A 18 -33.42 -14.56 43.20
C PHE A 18 -34.00 -13.23 43.69
N LEU A 19 -33.55 -12.72 44.84
CA LEU A 19 -33.95 -11.42 45.36
C LEU A 19 -33.44 -10.28 44.48
N ALA A 20 -32.19 -10.34 44.02
CA ALA A 20 -31.64 -9.38 43.06
C ALA A 20 -32.43 -9.42 41.74
N TYR A 21 -32.70 -10.61 41.19
CA TYR A 21 -33.51 -10.77 39.99
C TYR A 21 -34.93 -10.20 40.14
N ARG A 22 -35.63 -10.52 41.25
CA ARG A 22 -36.96 -9.96 41.53
C ARG A 22 -36.95 -8.46 41.79
N GLN A 23 -35.90 -7.94 42.41
CA GLN A 23 -35.75 -6.51 42.61
C GLN A 23 -35.54 -5.81 41.25
N THR A 24 -34.75 -6.41 40.36
CA THR A 24 -34.56 -5.92 38.99
C THR A 24 -35.87 -5.96 38.20
N GLU A 25 -36.65 -7.06 38.27
CA GLU A 25 -37.98 -7.15 37.64
C GLU A 25 -38.95 -6.11 38.21
N ARG A 26 -39.01 -5.90 39.53
CA ARG A 26 -39.87 -4.86 40.13
C ARG A 26 -39.43 -3.44 39.80
N GLU A 27 -38.12 -3.19 39.71
CA GLU A 27 -37.59 -1.92 39.23
C GLU A 27 -37.90 -1.71 37.74
N THR A 28 -37.99 -2.79 36.96
CA THR A 28 -38.38 -2.75 35.53
C THR A 28 -39.89 -2.56 35.36
N GLU A 29 -40.72 -3.22 36.16
CA GLU A 29 -42.20 -3.11 36.12
C GLU A 29 -42.71 -1.78 36.70
N ASN A 30 -42.11 -1.25 37.76
CA ASN A 30 -42.48 0.07 38.31
C ASN A 30 -41.86 1.26 37.55
N GLN A 31 -40.96 1.03 36.58
CA GLN A 31 -40.35 2.08 35.74
C GLN A 31 -40.93 2.16 34.32
N VAL A 32 -42.03 1.48 34.00
CA VAL A 32 -42.79 1.78 32.78
C VAL A 32 -43.63 3.04 32.99
N VAL A 33 -42.96 4.14 33.35
CA VAL A 33 -43.46 5.49 33.06
C VAL A 33 -43.17 5.68 31.58
N GLU A 34 -44.20 5.92 30.77
CA GLU A 34 -44.09 6.13 29.31
C GLU A 34 -42.92 7.07 28.98
N ALA A 35 -41.77 6.50 28.62
CA ALA A 35 -40.58 7.27 28.33
C ALA A 35 -40.75 7.85 26.94
N THR A 36 -41.02 9.16 26.87
CA THR A 36 -41.09 9.87 25.60
C THR A 36 -39.69 10.27 25.14
N GLN A 37 -39.48 10.45 23.84
CA GLN A 37 -38.20 10.98 23.35
C GLN A 37 -38.03 12.42 23.81
N LEU A 38 -36.86 12.79 24.34
CA LEU A 38 -36.61 14.13 24.87
C LEU A 38 -36.77 15.21 23.78
N PHE A 39 -36.14 15.03 22.62
CA PHE A 39 -36.25 15.91 21.46
C PHE A 39 -37.29 15.37 20.46
N GLN A 40 -38.54 15.33 20.87
CA GLN A 40 -39.62 14.76 20.06
C GLN A 40 -39.78 15.51 18.73
N GLY A 41 -39.80 14.76 17.64
CA GLY A 41 -40.04 15.29 16.29
C GLY A 41 -38.82 15.91 15.61
N VAL A 42 -37.67 16.06 16.28
CA VAL A 42 -36.44 16.63 15.69
C VAL A 42 -35.79 15.63 14.72
N GLU A 43 -35.53 16.07 13.49
CA GLU A 43 -34.84 15.32 12.45
C GLU A 43 -33.42 15.86 12.25
N LEU A 44 -32.40 15.11 12.70
CA LEU A 44 -31.00 15.57 12.65
C LEU A 44 -30.52 16.04 11.28
N ARG A 45 -31.04 15.48 10.19
CA ARG A 45 -30.66 15.88 8.83
C ARG A 45 -31.07 17.32 8.51
N ARG A 46 -32.14 17.81 9.14
CA ARG A 46 -32.69 19.17 8.99
C ARG A 46 -32.13 20.16 10.01
N VAL A 47 -31.44 19.68 11.05
CA VAL A 47 -30.82 20.57 12.05
C VAL A 47 -29.68 21.35 11.38
N SER A 48 -29.86 22.66 11.29
CA SER A 48 -28.91 23.61 10.69
C SER A 48 -28.08 24.33 11.75
N ALA A 49 -28.61 24.48 12.96
CA ALA A 49 -27.87 25.04 14.09
C ALA A 49 -28.24 24.40 15.44
N ILE A 50 -27.30 24.46 16.38
CA ILE A 50 -27.48 24.04 17.78
C ILE A 50 -27.00 25.18 18.68
N ARG A 51 -27.77 25.50 19.72
CA ARG A 51 -27.37 26.46 20.76
C ARG A 51 -27.28 25.76 22.10
N LEU A 52 -26.17 25.99 22.78
CA LEU A 52 -25.92 25.50 24.13
C LEU A 52 -25.59 26.70 25.02
N GLU A 53 -26.45 26.98 25.99
CA GLU A 53 -26.29 28.13 26.88
C GLU A 53 -26.25 27.68 28.33
N ASP A 54 -25.16 27.94 29.04
CA ASP A 54 -25.01 27.73 30.47
C ASP A 54 -25.19 29.09 31.18
N ILE A 55 -26.38 29.27 31.75
CA ILE A 55 -26.80 30.52 32.40
C ILE A 55 -25.93 30.79 33.63
N LYS A 56 -25.56 29.74 34.39
CA LYS A 56 -24.77 29.90 35.62
C LYS A 56 -23.37 30.43 35.36
N SER A 57 -22.75 30.00 34.26
CA SER A 57 -21.42 30.45 33.87
C SER A 57 -21.43 31.54 32.80
N THR A 58 -22.61 32.02 32.40
CA THR A 58 -22.82 33.01 31.31
C THR A 58 -22.19 32.59 29.98
N ARG A 59 -22.01 31.29 29.74
CA ARG A 59 -21.42 30.76 28.51
C ARG A 59 -22.52 30.52 27.48
N HIS A 60 -22.35 31.10 26.29
CA HIS A 60 -23.19 30.84 25.14
C HIS A 60 -22.32 30.21 24.05
N MET A 61 -22.83 29.15 23.43
CA MET A 61 -22.19 28.49 22.30
C MET A 61 -23.23 28.27 21.22
N ARG A 62 -22.86 28.63 19.99
CA ARG A 62 -23.66 28.41 18.80
C ARG A 62 -22.86 27.56 17.83
N PHE A 63 -23.49 26.51 17.33
CA PHE A 63 -22.94 25.63 16.31
C PHE A 63 -23.79 25.74 15.06
N GLU A 64 -23.15 25.84 13.90
CA GLU A 64 -23.82 25.88 12.61
C GLU A 64 -23.23 24.84 11.66
N ARG A 65 -24.06 24.30 10.80
CA ARG A 65 -23.67 23.33 9.79
C ARG A 65 -23.38 24.04 8.46
N ASP A 66 -22.18 23.84 7.92
CA ASP A 66 -21.82 24.37 6.60
C ASP A 66 -22.51 23.59 5.46
N GLY A 67 -22.40 24.10 4.23
CA GLY A 67 -22.95 23.43 3.04
C GLY A 67 -22.32 22.06 2.72
N GLY A 68 -21.13 21.78 3.28
CA GLY A 68 -20.48 20.47 3.22
C GLY A 68 -20.91 19.52 4.34
N GLY A 69 -21.84 19.94 5.21
CA GLY A 69 -22.35 19.16 6.32
C GLY A 69 -21.47 19.13 7.57
N ARG A 70 -20.38 19.90 7.61
CA ARG A 70 -19.46 20.03 8.75
C ARG A 70 -19.98 21.04 9.75
N TRP A 71 -19.70 20.80 11.03
CA TRP A 71 -20.14 21.69 12.10
C TRP A 71 -19.04 22.66 12.51
N PHE A 72 -19.43 23.91 12.70
CA PHE A 72 -18.57 25.00 13.16
C PHE A 72 -19.16 25.58 14.44
N LEU A 73 -18.32 25.79 15.45
CA LEU A 73 -18.60 26.74 16.53
C LEU A 73 -18.56 28.13 15.90
N THR A 74 -19.65 28.89 15.95
CA THR A 74 -19.74 30.25 15.41
C THR A 74 -19.73 31.31 16.50
N GLU A 75 -20.17 30.96 17.71
CA GLU A 75 -20.10 31.79 18.91
C GLU A 75 -19.51 30.98 20.07
N PRO A 76 -18.61 31.55 20.90
CA PRO A 76 -18.12 32.94 20.83
C PRO A 76 -17.00 33.16 19.80
N VAL A 77 -16.50 32.10 19.18
CA VAL A 77 -15.37 32.14 18.24
C VAL A 77 -15.67 31.22 17.06
N ALA A 78 -15.48 31.72 15.85
CA ALA A 78 -15.62 30.96 14.61
C ALA A 78 -14.50 29.92 14.48
N TRP A 79 -14.81 28.63 14.62
CA TRP A 79 -13.85 27.53 14.53
C TRP A 79 -14.55 26.19 14.21
N PRO A 80 -13.91 25.24 13.48
CA PRO A 80 -14.49 23.91 13.30
C PRO A 80 -14.82 23.23 14.63
N ALA A 81 -16.03 22.68 14.77
CA ALA A 81 -16.43 21.99 15.99
C ALA A 81 -15.75 20.63 16.12
N GLU A 82 -15.51 20.18 17.35
CA GLU A 82 -14.95 18.86 17.65
C GLU A 82 -15.97 17.76 17.27
N PRO A 83 -15.71 16.94 16.23
CA PRO A 83 -16.70 16.00 15.70
C PRO A 83 -17.22 15.03 16.76
N GLY A 84 -16.33 14.52 17.62
CA GLY A 84 -16.73 13.56 18.66
C GLY A 84 -17.65 14.15 19.72
N LEU A 85 -17.62 15.47 19.95
CA LEU A 85 -18.57 16.15 20.83
C LEU A 85 -19.89 16.46 20.13
N MET A 86 -19.86 16.81 18.84
CA MET A 86 -21.08 16.95 18.04
C MET A 86 -21.85 15.63 17.97
N ASP A 87 -21.14 14.51 17.78
CA ASP A 87 -21.74 13.17 17.81
C ASP A 87 -22.42 12.87 19.16
N LYS A 88 -21.83 13.30 20.28
CA LYS A 88 -22.47 13.16 21.60
C LYS A 88 -23.75 13.99 21.69
N ILE A 89 -23.76 15.22 21.18
CA ILE A 89 -24.97 16.05 21.12
C ILE A 89 -26.05 15.36 20.27
N PHE A 90 -25.67 14.82 19.11
CA PHE A 90 -26.60 14.09 18.23
C PHE A 90 -27.16 12.83 18.88
N GLN A 91 -26.33 12.08 19.60
CA GLN A 91 -26.79 10.92 20.37
C GLN A 91 -27.78 11.33 21.46
N ILE A 92 -27.54 12.44 22.16
CA ILE A 92 -28.49 12.98 23.14
C ILE A 92 -29.83 13.33 22.47
N ILE A 93 -29.80 14.05 21.34
CA ILE A 93 -31.01 14.43 20.61
C ILE A 93 -31.80 13.20 20.13
N GLN A 94 -31.11 12.19 19.60
CA GLN A 94 -31.76 11.01 19.04
C GLN A 94 -32.22 9.99 20.07
N ARG A 95 -31.43 9.77 21.14
CA ARG A 95 -31.57 8.57 21.99
C ARG A 95 -32.02 8.88 23.41
N ASN A 96 -31.88 10.12 23.90
CA ASN A 96 -32.32 10.39 25.26
C ASN A 96 -33.85 10.30 25.35
N GLY A 97 -34.31 9.35 26.15
CA GLY A 97 -35.68 9.34 26.66
C GLY A 97 -35.84 10.31 27.83
N ALA A 98 -37.07 10.69 28.08
CA ALA A 98 -37.49 11.51 29.20
C ALA A 98 -38.71 10.86 29.85
N SER A 99 -38.72 10.80 31.18
CA SER A 99 -39.85 10.30 31.95
C SER A 99 -40.43 11.42 32.80
N ILE A 100 -41.72 11.33 33.10
CA ILE A 100 -42.39 12.28 34.00
C ILE A 100 -41.72 12.22 35.36
N VAL A 101 -41.52 13.39 35.98
CA VAL A 101 -40.99 13.45 37.34
C VAL A 101 -42.09 13.04 38.33
N PRO A 102 -41.82 12.09 39.25
CA PRO A 102 -42.77 11.73 40.30
C PRO A 102 -43.22 12.94 41.11
N GLU A 103 -44.49 12.97 41.51
CA GLU A 103 -45.09 14.10 42.25
C GLU A 103 -44.29 14.47 43.50
N GLN A 104 -43.72 13.47 44.20
CA GLN A 104 -42.91 13.67 45.40
C GLN A 104 -41.63 14.47 45.15
N LEU A 105 -41.10 14.39 43.92
CA LEU A 105 -39.88 15.07 43.51
C LEU A 105 -40.15 16.42 42.82
N MET A 106 -41.42 16.76 42.57
CA MET A 106 -41.76 18.01 41.86
C MET A 106 -41.43 19.27 42.66
N ALA A 107 -41.58 19.22 43.98
CA ALA A 107 -41.20 20.31 44.87
C ALA A 107 -39.69 20.62 44.80
N GLU A 108 -38.86 19.62 44.47
CA GLU A 108 -37.40 19.76 44.33
C GLU A 108 -37.00 20.20 42.92
N ALA A 109 -37.69 19.69 41.90
CA ALA A 109 -37.40 19.99 40.50
C ALA A 109 -37.80 21.42 40.10
N ALA A 110 -38.98 21.89 40.49
CA ALA A 110 -39.55 23.16 40.03
C ALA A 110 -38.67 24.40 40.31
N PRO A 111 -38.06 24.56 41.52
CA PRO A 111 -37.14 25.66 41.80
C PRO A 111 -35.91 25.68 40.89
N SER A 112 -35.50 24.54 40.35
CA SER A 112 -34.28 24.41 39.55
C SER A 112 -34.36 25.03 38.16
N PHE A 113 -35.54 25.53 37.76
CA PHE A 113 -35.78 26.21 36.48
C PHE A 113 -36.01 27.73 36.62
N SER A 114 -35.70 28.30 37.80
CA SER A 114 -35.86 29.73 38.10
C SER A 114 -34.63 30.31 38.82
N PRO A 115 -33.48 30.52 38.12
CA PRO A 115 -33.25 30.23 36.69
C PRO A 115 -32.86 28.76 36.44
N PRO A 116 -33.03 28.25 35.21
CA PRO A 116 -32.45 26.97 34.84
C PRO A 116 -30.92 27.02 34.89
N ARG A 117 -30.28 25.86 34.95
CA ARG A 117 -28.83 25.78 34.75
C ARG A 117 -28.46 26.29 33.36
N GLY A 118 -29.23 25.90 32.36
CA GLY A 118 -28.98 26.22 30.96
C GLY A 118 -30.00 25.61 30.04
N PHE A 119 -29.77 25.68 28.73
CA PHE A 119 -30.58 24.98 27.74
C PHE A 119 -29.77 24.48 26.55
N LEU A 120 -30.32 23.45 25.90
CA LEU A 120 -29.91 22.96 24.59
C LEU A 120 -31.08 23.21 23.61
N GLU A 121 -30.83 23.96 22.55
CA GLU A 121 -31.82 24.31 21.53
C GLU A 121 -31.35 23.83 20.16
N THR A 122 -32.18 23.08 19.45
CA THR A 122 -31.96 22.70 18.05
C THR A 122 -32.77 23.62 17.15
N ILE A 123 -32.16 24.07 16.05
CA ILE A 123 -32.80 24.86 15.01
C ILE A 123 -32.79 24.02 13.74
N GLU A 124 -33.98 23.71 13.23
CA GLU A 124 -34.18 22.94 12.02
C GLU A 124 -34.70 23.82 10.89
N THR A 125 -34.14 23.67 9.70
CA THR A 125 -34.66 24.30 8.49
C THR A 125 -35.61 23.31 7.81
N LEU A 126 -36.90 23.64 7.77
CA LEU A 126 -37.94 22.83 7.15
C LEU A 126 -37.91 22.95 5.61
N GLU A 127 -38.61 22.06 4.92
CA GLU A 127 -38.63 22.03 3.43
C GLU A 127 -39.23 23.30 2.81
N ASN A 128 -40.10 24.00 3.54
CA ASN A 128 -40.67 25.29 3.14
C ASN A 128 -39.76 26.49 3.47
N GLY A 129 -38.57 26.26 4.05
CA GLY A 129 -37.63 27.29 4.47
C GLY A 129 -37.89 27.89 5.86
N GLU A 130 -38.96 27.48 6.55
CA GLU A 130 -39.24 27.93 7.92
C GLU A 130 -38.29 27.29 8.94
N GLU A 131 -37.99 28.00 10.03
CA GLU A 131 -37.22 27.47 11.14
C GLU A 131 -38.14 26.86 12.22
N ARG A 132 -37.90 25.60 12.57
CA ARG A 132 -38.46 24.99 13.79
C ARG A 132 -37.41 24.99 14.89
N ARG A 133 -37.79 25.44 16.09
CA ARG A 133 -36.93 25.44 17.27
C ARG A 133 -37.45 24.50 18.33
N THR A 134 -36.57 23.65 18.85
CA THR A 134 -36.88 22.75 19.97
C THR A 134 -35.90 23.02 21.08
N ARG A 135 -36.40 23.52 22.22
CA ARG A 135 -35.60 23.95 23.37
C ARG A 135 -35.85 23.05 24.57
N ILE A 136 -34.76 22.54 25.14
CA ILE A 136 -34.77 21.75 26.37
C ILE A 136 -33.99 22.52 27.43
N GLU A 137 -34.68 22.96 28.47
CA GLU A 137 -34.06 23.60 29.62
C GLU A 137 -33.58 22.53 30.60
N VAL A 138 -32.42 22.76 31.21
CA VAL A 138 -31.76 21.81 32.11
C VAL A 138 -31.73 22.40 33.52
N GLY A 139 -32.25 21.64 34.47
CA GLY A 139 -32.37 22.00 35.88
C GLY A 139 -31.26 21.41 36.75
N ALA A 140 -31.61 21.07 37.99
CA ALA A 140 -30.72 20.42 38.95
C ALA A 140 -30.59 18.92 38.69
N LEU A 141 -29.55 18.32 39.28
CA LEU A 141 -29.43 16.86 39.34
C LEU A 141 -30.56 16.29 40.20
N ASP A 142 -31.06 15.12 39.81
CA ASP A 142 -31.99 14.32 40.60
C ASP A 142 -31.26 13.76 41.84
N LEU A 143 -32.01 13.31 42.86
CA LEU A 143 -31.48 12.77 44.11
C LEU A 143 -30.58 11.54 43.89
N ASP A 144 -30.82 10.79 42.81
CA ASP A 144 -30.01 9.63 42.44
C ASP A 144 -28.63 10.01 41.85
N GLY A 145 -28.43 11.27 41.45
CA GLY A 145 -27.22 11.77 40.80
C GLY A 145 -26.94 11.19 39.40
N MET A 146 -27.83 10.34 38.89
CA MET A 146 -27.78 9.65 37.60
C MET A 146 -28.68 10.31 36.56
N ARG A 147 -29.69 11.06 37.02
CA ARG A 147 -30.62 11.82 36.20
C ARG A 147 -30.51 13.31 36.43
N VAL A 148 -31.06 14.06 35.50
CA VAL A 148 -31.20 15.51 35.57
C VAL A 148 -32.64 15.89 35.24
N TYR A 149 -33.16 16.88 35.97
CA TYR A 149 -34.46 17.48 35.64
C TYR A 149 -34.33 18.32 34.36
N VAL A 150 -35.29 18.20 33.47
CA VAL A 150 -35.38 19.00 32.25
C VAL A 150 -36.78 19.56 32.07
N ARG A 151 -36.90 20.69 31.38
CA ARG A 151 -38.18 21.29 31.01
C ARG A 151 -38.29 21.42 29.50
N ARG A 152 -39.34 20.85 28.93
CA ARG A 152 -39.68 20.86 27.50
C ARG A 152 -41.13 21.30 27.36
N ASP A 153 -41.39 22.33 26.57
CA ASP A 153 -42.74 22.83 26.31
C ASP A 153 -43.57 23.10 27.59
N GLY A 154 -42.90 23.53 28.66
CA GLY A 154 -43.49 23.77 29.98
C GLY A 154 -43.63 22.52 30.86
N GLU A 155 -43.48 21.32 30.31
CA GLU A 155 -43.53 20.05 31.03
C GLU A 155 -42.19 19.75 31.72
N THR A 156 -42.23 19.39 33.00
CA THR A 156 -41.02 19.00 33.76
C THR A 156 -40.84 17.49 33.72
N LEU A 157 -39.68 17.06 33.22
CA LEU A 157 -39.30 15.68 32.99
C LEU A 157 -37.95 15.38 33.66
N ARG A 158 -37.57 14.11 33.68
CA ARG A 158 -36.22 13.66 34.04
C ARG A 158 -35.60 12.84 32.92
N THR A 159 -34.33 13.07 32.63
CA THR A 159 -33.56 12.35 31.60
C THR A 159 -32.18 11.95 32.13
N ALA A 160 -31.41 11.22 31.33
CA ALA A 160 -30.06 10.83 31.66
C ALA A 160 -29.14 12.05 31.85
N ARG A 161 -28.21 11.93 32.81
CA ARG A 161 -27.27 13.01 33.15
C ARG A 161 -26.29 13.39 32.03
N ASN A 162 -26.13 12.59 30.97
CA ASN A 162 -25.26 12.92 29.83
C ASN A 162 -25.55 14.31 29.22
N LEU A 163 -26.80 14.78 29.24
CA LEU A 163 -27.14 16.14 28.80
C LEU A 163 -26.51 17.22 29.70
N GLU A 164 -26.54 17.03 31.02
CA GLU A 164 -25.94 17.96 31.99
C GLU A 164 -24.43 18.08 31.82
N THR A 165 -23.76 16.98 31.45
CA THR A 165 -22.30 16.99 31.28
C THR A 165 -21.82 17.93 30.18
N LEU A 166 -22.65 18.23 29.17
CA LEU A 166 -22.32 19.21 28.12
C LEU A 166 -22.09 20.61 28.69
N PHE A 167 -22.81 20.98 29.75
CA PHE A 167 -22.67 22.28 30.42
C PHE A 167 -21.43 22.35 31.31
N SER A 168 -20.68 21.26 31.48
CA SER A 168 -19.38 21.30 32.16
C SER A 168 -18.24 21.64 31.20
N LEU A 169 -18.44 21.43 29.90
CA LEU A 169 -17.46 21.69 28.85
C LEU A 169 -17.34 23.18 28.54
N THR A 170 -16.14 23.61 28.14
CA THR A 170 -15.82 24.97 27.73
C THR A 170 -15.89 25.12 26.20
N SER A 171 -15.91 26.36 25.71
CA SER A 171 -15.82 26.61 24.26
C SER A 171 -14.56 26.02 23.64
N ALA A 172 -13.44 25.95 24.39
CA ALA A 172 -12.20 25.33 23.94
C ALA A 172 -12.32 23.80 23.79
N ASP A 173 -13.16 23.14 24.60
CA ASP A 173 -13.40 21.70 24.48
C ASP A 173 -14.18 21.37 23.21
N PHE A 174 -15.13 22.22 22.83
CA PHE A 174 -15.95 22.09 21.62
C PHE A 174 -15.23 22.43 20.32
N ARG A 175 -14.01 22.95 20.37
CA ARG A 175 -13.21 23.25 19.18
C ARG A 175 -12.44 22.02 18.74
N SER A 176 -12.51 21.73 17.44
CA SER A 176 -11.62 20.74 16.84
C SER A 176 -10.18 21.13 17.08
N LYS A 177 -9.43 20.24 17.72
CA LYS A 177 -8.00 20.44 17.94
C LYS A 177 -7.17 20.07 16.70
N ARG A 178 -7.78 19.48 15.66
CA ARG A 178 -7.04 19.04 14.48
C ARG A 178 -6.41 20.21 13.75
N LEU A 179 -5.13 20.07 13.42
CA LEU A 179 -4.37 21.03 12.60
C LEU A 179 -4.94 21.12 11.18
N PHE A 180 -5.18 19.97 10.55
CA PHE A 180 -5.81 19.87 9.24
C PHE A 180 -7.18 19.17 9.36
N THR A 181 -8.12 19.52 8.49
CA THR A 181 -9.45 18.89 8.43
C THR A 181 -9.64 18.07 7.15
N LEU A 182 -8.58 17.88 6.35
CA LEU A 182 -8.62 17.03 5.16
C LEU A 182 -8.70 15.56 5.57
N ASP A 183 -9.38 14.75 4.74
CA ASP A 183 -9.32 13.30 4.86
C ASP A 183 -7.89 12.86 4.46
N PRO A 184 -7.16 12.13 5.32
CA PRO A 184 -5.84 11.61 4.99
C PRO A 184 -5.76 10.85 3.66
N ASN A 185 -6.80 10.10 3.30
CA ASN A 185 -6.83 9.32 2.06
C ASN A 185 -7.13 10.18 0.82
N SER A 186 -7.53 11.44 1.03
CA SER A 186 -7.77 12.40 -0.04
C SER A 186 -6.56 13.28 -0.35
N VAL A 187 -5.45 13.16 0.38
CA VAL A 187 -4.26 14.02 0.19
C VAL A 187 -3.57 13.70 -1.13
N ALA A 188 -3.49 14.69 -2.01
CA ALA A 188 -2.88 14.64 -3.34
C ALA A 188 -1.53 15.36 -3.42
N GLN A 189 -1.22 16.22 -2.43
CA GLN A 189 0.05 16.91 -2.36
C GLN A 189 0.38 17.20 -0.90
N VAL A 190 1.66 17.02 -0.57
CA VAL A 190 2.24 17.50 0.68
C VAL A 190 3.39 18.43 0.33
N GLU A 191 3.33 19.66 0.83
CA GLU A 191 4.38 20.66 0.64
C GLU A 191 4.83 21.20 2.01
N ARG A 192 6.13 21.28 2.23
CA ARG A 192 6.77 21.91 3.38
C ARG A 192 7.70 22.98 2.83
N ILE A 193 7.59 24.19 3.36
CA ILE A 193 8.37 25.35 2.93
C ILE A 193 9.07 25.94 4.14
N GLY A 194 10.34 26.27 3.99
CA GLY A 194 11.14 26.92 5.03
C GLY A 194 12.22 26.00 5.59
N GLY A 195 12.61 26.23 6.83
CA GLY A 195 13.72 25.54 7.45
C GLY A 195 13.70 25.61 8.96
N TRP A 196 14.35 24.65 9.61
CA TRP A 196 14.56 24.70 11.06
C TRP A 196 15.88 25.41 11.36
N TYR A 197 15.85 26.29 12.35
CA TYR A 197 17.05 26.98 12.86
C TYR A 197 17.44 26.33 14.18
N ASP A 198 18.35 25.37 14.15
CA ASP A 198 18.96 24.83 15.36
C ASP A 198 20.30 25.54 15.56
N GLN A 199 20.48 26.18 16.72
CA GLN A 199 21.73 26.89 17.07
C GLN A 199 22.22 27.91 16.03
N GLY A 200 21.31 28.50 15.23
CA GLY A 200 21.63 29.53 14.24
C GLY A 200 22.07 29.02 12.86
N ALA A 201 22.18 27.71 12.65
CA ALA A 201 22.32 27.13 11.31
C ALA A 201 20.93 26.81 10.76
N GLY A 202 20.55 27.44 9.64
CA GLY A 202 19.30 27.15 8.94
C GLY A 202 19.45 25.92 8.06
N GLU A 203 18.74 24.85 8.39
CA GLU A 203 18.58 23.69 7.50
C GLU A 203 17.28 23.85 6.72
N SER A 204 17.37 23.87 5.39
CA SER A 204 16.17 23.87 4.54
C SER A 204 15.43 22.55 4.74
N LEU A 205 14.14 22.67 5.02
CA LEU A 205 13.20 21.56 5.13
C LEU A 205 12.28 21.50 3.91
N ASP A 206 12.63 22.17 2.81
CA ASP A 206 11.80 22.21 1.62
C ASP A 206 11.47 20.79 1.15
N PHE A 207 10.19 20.54 0.96
CA PHE A 207 9.65 19.25 0.60
C PHE A 207 8.42 19.47 -0.28
N LEU A 208 8.34 18.76 -1.40
CA LEU A 208 7.12 18.74 -2.20
C LEU A 208 6.96 17.34 -2.74
N ALA A 209 5.88 16.65 -2.37
CA ALA A 209 5.56 15.34 -2.93
C ALA A 209 4.12 15.25 -3.43
N ARG A 210 3.94 14.47 -4.49
CA ARG A 210 2.66 14.19 -5.14
C ARG A 210 2.58 12.70 -5.52
N PRO A 211 1.39 12.08 -5.52
CA PRO A 211 1.20 10.78 -6.13
C PRO A 211 1.55 10.83 -7.63
N GLU A 212 2.35 9.88 -8.11
CA GLU A 212 2.74 9.73 -9.52
C GLU A 212 2.91 8.23 -9.82
N GLY A 213 2.20 7.72 -10.83
CA GLY A 213 2.22 6.28 -11.17
C GLY A 213 1.75 5.39 -10.00
N TYR A 214 2.63 4.49 -9.55
CA TYR A 214 2.35 3.51 -8.48
C TYR A 214 2.65 4.00 -7.07
N GLY A 215 3.14 5.22 -6.91
CA GLY A 215 3.56 5.68 -5.60
C GLY A 215 3.59 7.19 -5.52
N TRP A 216 4.57 7.70 -4.78
CA TRP A 216 4.77 9.12 -4.60
C TRP A 216 6.06 9.54 -5.28
N ARG A 217 6.05 10.74 -5.85
CA ARG A 217 7.25 11.41 -6.31
C ARG A 217 7.50 12.63 -5.44
N ILE A 218 8.72 12.72 -4.93
CA ILE A 218 9.26 13.93 -4.31
C ILE A 218 9.83 14.78 -5.45
N HIS A 219 9.49 16.06 -5.48
CA HIS A 219 9.90 17.06 -6.47
C HIS A 219 10.83 18.12 -5.89
N LYS A 220 10.88 18.27 -4.56
CA LYS A 220 11.79 19.19 -3.85
C LYS A 220 12.36 18.52 -2.60
N PRO A 221 13.64 18.76 -2.28
CA PRO A 221 14.59 19.56 -3.06
C PRO A 221 15.14 18.78 -4.26
N TYR A 222 14.95 17.47 -4.28
CA TYR A 222 15.31 16.56 -5.35
C TYR A 222 14.07 16.02 -6.04
N ARG A 223 14.19 15.69 -7.32
CA ARG A 223 13.23 14.81 -7.99
C ARG A 223 13.65 13.37 -7.72
N VAL A 224 12.89 12.65 -6.90
CA VAL A 224 13.19 11.26 -6.50
C VAL A 224 11.89 10.50 -6.20
N GLN A 225 11.85 9.20 -6.46
CA GLN A 225 10.78 8.34 -5.98
C GLN A 225 10.72 8.32 -4.44
N GLY A 226 9.53 8.59 -3.90
CA GLY A 226 9.27 8.52 -2.47
C GLY A 226 8.69 7.18 -2.05
N ASP A 227 9.00 6.74 -0.82
CA ASP A 227 8.42 5.56 -0.20
C ASP A 227 6.91 5.81 0.03
N PRO A 228 6.03 5.05 -0.63
CA PRO A 228 4.60 5.28 -0.56
C PRO A 228 4.02 4.97 0.82
N THR A 229 4.62 4.06 1.57
CA THR A 229 4.19 3.68 2.93
C THR A 229 4.50 4.82 3.89
N LEU A 230 5.74 5.31 3.89
CA LEU A 230 6.16 6.38 4.79
C LEU A 230 5.43 7.69 4.48
N LEU A 231 5.21 8.02 3.21
CA LEU A 231 4.45 9.21 2.84
C LEU A 231 2.97 9.11 3.19
N THR A 232 2.37 7.92 3.09
CA THR A 232 1.00 7.69 3.56
C THR A 232 0.89 7.77 5.08
N LEU A 233 1.86 7.23 5.81
CA LEU A 233 1.91 7.34 7.27
C LEU A 233 2.10 8.79 7.71
N TRP A 234 2.96 9.53 7.02
CA TRP A 234 3.20 10.94 7.30
C TRP A 234 1.97 11.80 6.99
N SER A 235 1.31 11.63 5.84
CA SER A 235 0.08 12.37 5.53
C SER A 235 -1.04 12.11 6.55
N ARG A 236 -1.18 10.85 7.01
CA ARG A 236 -2.08 10.48 8.12
C ARG A 236 -1.68 11.14 9.44
N PHE A 237 -0.40 11.18 9.74
CA PHE A 237 0.11 11.90 10.90
C PHE A 237 -0.22 13.39 10.83
N LEU A 238 0.07 14.07 9.70
CA LEU A 238 -0.25 15.48 9.49
C LEU A 238 -1.76 15.75 9.71
N CYS A 239 -2.64 14.95 9.11
CA CYS A 239 -4.09 15.11 9.25
C CYS A 239 -4.65 14.74 10.64
N SER A 240 -3.94 13.94 11.43
CA SER A 240 -4.34 13.57 12.79
C SER A 240 -3.70 14.41 13.88
N ALA A 241 -2.68 15.21 13.55
CA ALA A 241 -1.97 16.08 14.46
C ALA A 241 -2.94 17.10 15.10
N GLN A 242 -2.72 17.39 16.38
CA GLN A 242 -3.61 18.24 17.17
C GLN A 242 -2.87 19.39 17.87
N ALA A 243 -3.58 20.50 18.03
CA ALA A 243 -3.24 21.54 18.98
C ALA A 243 -3.30 21.01 20.42
N LYS A 244 -2.27 21.33 21.19
CA LYS A 244 -2.23 21.12 22.64
C LYS A 244 -3.26 22.00 23.34
N ARG A 245 -3.25 23.29 23.00
CA ARG A 245 -4.15 24.32 23.54
C ARG A 245 -4.19 25.55 22.63
N PHE A 246 -5.29 26.28 22.69
CA PHE A 246 -5.41 27.61 22.08
C PHE A 246 -4.76 28.66 23.00
N VAL A 247 -3.98 29.58 22.44
CA VAL A 247 -3.26 30.62 23.21
C VAL A 247 -3.81 32.02 22.95
N SER A 248 -4.41 32.25 21.79
CA SER A 248 -5.11 33.48 21.47
C SER A 248 -6.26 33.23 20.50
N ASP A 249 -7.41 33.84 20.80
CA ASP A 249 -8.61 33.87 19.94
C ASP A 249 -8.89 35.26 19.38
N ARG A 250 -7.97 36.21 19.62
CA ARG A 250 -8.15 37.60 19.24
C ARG A 250 -7.96 37.78 17.73
N PRO A 251 -8.89 38.45 17.03
CA PRO A 251 -8.73 38.75 15.61
C PRO A 251 -7.54 39.67 15.33
N ASP A 252 -7.15 40.49 16.29
CA ASP A 252 -6.06 41.47 16.25
C ASP A 252 -4.79 40.97 16.96
N VAL A 253 -4.55 39.66 16.99
CA VAL A 253 -3.38 39.10 17.66
C VAL A 253 -2.09 39.55 16.96
N ASP A 254 -1.15 40.07 17.75
CA ASP A 254 0.19 40.41 17.28
C ASP A 254 1.02 39.13 17.10
N LEU A 255 1.17 38.69 15.85
CA LEU A 255 1.84 37.44 15.47
C LEU A 255 3.34 37.45 15.80
N SER A 256 3.96 38.63 15.89
CA SER A 256 5.39 38.76 16.23
C SER A 256 5.71 38.25 17.64
N LYS A 257 4.74 38.32 18.57
CA LYS A 257 4.87 37.75 19.93
C LYS A 257 5.02 36.24 19.94
N TYR A 258 4.67 35.58 18.84
CA TYR A 258 4.75 34.15 18.68
C TYR A 258 5.72 33.74 17.57
N ASN A 259 6.45 34.69 16.97
CA ASN A 259 7.28 34.52 15.78
C ASN A 259 6.51 33.96 14.55
N LEU A 260 5.19 34.17 14.48
CA LEU A 260 4.34 33.69 13.38
C LEU A 260 4.25 34.69 12.21
N ASP A 261 4.76 35.90 12.37
CA ASP A 261 4.98 36.86 11.29
C ASP A 261 6.13 36.44 10.35
N GLN A 262 7.05 35.62 10.86
CA GLN A 262 8.12 34.96 10.11
C GLN A 262 8.17 33.47 10.45
N PRO A 263 7.17 32.69 10.01
CA PRO A 263 7.11 31.27 10.35
C PRO A 263 8.34 30.56 9.75
N TRP A 264 9.01 29.74 10.55
CA TRP A 264 10.19 29.01 10.11
C TRP A 264 9.80 27.82 9.24
N VAL A 265 8.61 27.25 9.44
CA VAL A 265 8.05 26.21 8.56
C VAL A 265 6.58 26.52 8.24
N THR A 266 6.20 26.31 6.98
CA THR A 266 4.80 26.21 6.55
C THR A 266 4.56 24.82 5.98
N ILE A 267 3.49 24.16 6.42
CA ILE A 267 3.04 22.87 5.89
C ILE A 267 1.73 23.07 5.16
N LYS A 268 1.67 22.63 3.92
CA LYS A 268 0.52 22.77 3.02
C LYS A 268 0.10 21.39 2.52
N LEU A 269 -1.19 21.11 2.64
CA LEU A 269 -1.82 19.91 2.14
C LEU A 269 -2.85 20.28 1.07
N THR A 270 -2.81 19.59 -0.06
CA THR A 270 -3.82 19.72 -1.12
C THR A 270 -4.54 18.38 -1.26
N SER A 271 -5.87 18.41 -1.33
CA SER A 271 -6.66 17.21 -1.57
C SER A 271 -6.84 16.90 -3.07
N ASN A 272 -7.32 15.69 -3.38
CA ASN A 272 -7.70 15.27 -4.73
C ASN A 272 -8.76 16.19 -5.36
N GLY A 273 -9.58 16.86 -4.54
CA GLY A 273 -10.57 17.85 -4.99
C GLY A 273 -10.02 19.26 -5.15
N GLY A 274 -8.70 19.46 -4.98
CA GLY A 274 -8.04 20.76 -5.07
C GLY A 274 -8.19 21.65 -3.83
N SER A 275 -8.84 21.17 -2.76
CA SER A 275 -8.93 21.93 -1.51
C SER A 275 -7.57 21.98 -0.83
N GLU A 276 -7.15 23.19 -0.47
CA GLU A 276 -5.86 23.45 0.15
C GLU A 276 -6.03 23.90 1.59
N GLN A 277 -5.13 23.43 2.45
CA GLN A 277 -5.00 23.90 3.83
C GLN A 277 -3.53 24.07 4.17
N SER A 278 -3.22 25.17 4.86
CA SER A 278 -1.86 25.51 5.27
C SER A 278 -1.79 25.77 6.77
N ILE A 279 -0.71 25.32 7.41
CA ILE A 279 -0.36 25.60 8.79
C ILE A 279 1.01 26.29 8.80
N HIS A 280 1.08 27.44 9.46
CA HIS A 280 2.31 28.15 9.76
C HIS A 280 2.81 27.75 11.15
N LEU A 281 4.10 27.50 11.29
CA LEU A 281 4.73 27.10 12.53
C LEU A 281 5.83 28.08 12.94
N ALA A 282 5.86 28.37 14.23
CA ALA A 282 6.79 29.26 14.88
C ALA A 282 7.32 28.64 16.18
N ALA A 283 8.61 28.78 16.46
CA ALA A 283 9.23 28.29 17.69
C ALA A 283 9.64 29.51 18.51
N ASP A 284 9.37 29.46 19.81
CA ASP A 284 9.83 30.46 20.77
C ASP A 284 10.22 29.74 22.07
N GLN A 285 11.50 29.86 22.42
CA GLN A 285 12.11 29.14 23.54
C GLN A 285 11.88 27.62 23.42
N ASN A 286 11.02 27.07 24.29
CA ASN A 286 10.68 25.64 24.35
C ASN A 286 9.24 25.35 23.92
N ARG A 287 8.60 26.30 23.21
CA ARG A 287 7.21 26.16 22.75
C ARG A 287 7.14 26.28 21.24
N VAL A 288 6.20 25.55 20.67
CA VAL A 288 5.90 25.62 19.24
C VAL A 288 4.48 26.13 19.08
N TYR A 289 4.38 27.28 18.46
CA TYR A 289 3.14 27.95 18.09
C TYR A 289 2.80 27.63 16.64
N ALA A 290 1.52 27.59 16.35
CA ALA A 290 1.02 27.38 15.02
C ALA A 290 -0.27 28.17 14.77
N GLN A 291 -0.50 28.45 13.50
CA GLN A 291 -1.66 29.16 12.99
C GLN A 291 -2.10 28.51 11.69
N ARG A 292 -3.41 28.31 11.52
CA ARG A 292 -3.97 27.92 10.22
C ARG A 292 -4.09 29.15 9.34
N ASP A 293 -3.69 29.02 8.09
CA ASP A 293 -3.83 30.10 7.12
C ASP A 293 -5.29 30.60 7.04
N GLY A 294 -5.44 31.92 6.95
CA GLY A 294 -6.74 32.60 6.96
C GLY A 294 -7.49 32.60 8.31
N MET A 295 -6.94 32.04 9.40
CA MET A 295 -7.56 32.05 10.73
C MET A 295 -6.74 32.89 11.72
N ALA A 296 -7.41 33.67 12.57
CA ALA A 296 -6.73 34.53 13.54
C ALA A 296 -6.24 33.79 14.80
N ASN A 297 -6.71 32.58 15.04
CA ASN A 297 -6.39 31.85 16.26
C ASN A 297 -4.95 31.33 16.22
N VAL A 298 -4.25 31.53 17.34
CA VAL A 298 -2.93 30.95 17.58
C VAL A 298 -3.07 29.82 18.58
N PHE A 299 -2.42 28.70 18.32
CA PHE A 299 -2.42 27.54 19.20
C PHE A 299 -1.01 27.01 19.41
N GLU A 300 -0.80 26.35 20.55
CA GLU A 300 0.43 25.63 20.86
C GLU A 300 0.27 24.17 20.42
N ILE A 301 1.33 23.58 19.90
CA ILE A 301 1.40 22.14 19.60
C ILE A 301 2.43 21.46 20.49
N GLU A 302 2.29 20.15 20.70
CA GLU A 302 3.30 19.40 21.45
C GLU A 302 4.64 19.38 20.70
N PHE A 303 5.73 19.46 21.45
CA PHE A 303 7.08 19.48 20.88
C PHE A 303 7.35 18.23 20.04
N ASP A 304 6.94 17.04 20.50
CA ASP A 304 7.09 15.78 19.75
C ASP A 304 6.31 15.80 18.41
N THR A 305 5.14 16.45 18.38
CA THR A 305 4.39 16.66 17.14
C THR A 305 5.17 17.58 16.19
N ALA A 306 5.74 18.66 16.72
CA ALA A 306 6.57 19.57 15.93
C ALA A 306 7.84 18.91 15.40
N GLN A 307 8.49 18.03 16.16
CA GLN A 307 9.69 17.30 15.71
C GLN A 307 9.38 16.43 14.49
N ARG A 308 8.21 15.77 14.43
CA ARG A 308 7.79 14.97 13.26
C ARG A 308 7.47 15.80 12.01
N PHE A 309 7.30 17.12 12.14
CA PHE A 309 7.22 18.00 10.98
C PHE A 309 8.60 18.31 10.39
N ARG A 310 9.68 18.03 11.13
CA ARG A 310 11.07 18.25 10.72
C ARG A 310 11.72 17.06 10.03
N GLU A 311 10.99 15.95 9.86
CA GLU A 311 11.58 14.73 9.32
C GLU A 311 12.34 15.04 8.02
N PRO A 312 13.63 14.69 7.95
CA PRO A 312 14.46 15.04 6.80
C PRO A 312 13.93 14.32 5.55
N VAL A 313 14.09 14.95 4.39
CA VAL A 313 13.44 14.49 3.14
C VAL A 313 13.88 13.07 2.75
N GLU A 314 15.07 12.67 3.17
CA GLU A 314 15.69 11.36 2.93
C GLU A 314 14.94 10.21 3.61
N VAL A 315 14.27 10.47 4.73
CA VAL A 315 13.43 9.47 5.40
C VAL A 315 12.31 9.01 4.47
N PHE A 316 11.89 9.86 3.53
CA PHE A 316 10.84 9.55 2.57
C PHE A 316 11.35 8.97 1.25
N PHE A 317 12.66 8.76 1.06
CA PHE A 317 13.17 8.16 -0.16
C PHE A 317 12.81 6.68 -0.24
N GLU A 318 12.52 6.21 -1.44
CA GLU A 318 12.17 4.82 -1.67
C GLU A 318 13.39 3.90 -1.63
N GLY A 319 13.50 3.14 -0.54
CA GLY A 319 14.57 2.18 -0.31
C GLY A 319 14.52 0.94 -1.20
N ALA A 320 13.36 0.50 -1.70
CA ALA A 320 13.31 -0.69 -2.56
C ALA A 320 13.83 -0.36 -3.97
N PHE A 321 14.62 -1.24 -4.60
CA PHE A 321 15.03 -1.07 -6.00
C PHE A 321 13.82 -0.97 -6.94
N VAL A 322 12.84 -1.87 -6.76
CA VAL A 322 11.52 -1.86 -7.41
C VAL A 322 10.42 -2.26 -6.43
N ARG A 323 9.21 -1.77 -6.62
CA ARG A 323 8.00 -2.23 -5.92
C ARG A 323 6.99 -2.77 -6.92
N VAL A 324 7.25 -4.00 -7.38
CA VAL A 324 6.34 -4.72 -8.26
C VAL A 324 6.20 -6.15 -7.75
N PRO A 325 4.98 -6.62 -7.41
CA PRO A 325 4.79 -8.03 -7.06
C PRO A 325 5.24 -8.92 -8.22
N ARG A 326 6.03 -9.96 -7.94
CA ARG A 326 6.57 -10.86 -8.98
C ARG A 326 5.49 -11.45 -9.91
N ALA A 327 4.32 -11.74 -9.35
CA ALA A 327 3.19 -12.27 -10.11
C ALA A 327 2.63 -11.28 -11.16
N GLU A 328 2.87 -9.98 -10.99
CA GLU A 328 2.37 -8.92 -11.87
C GLU A 328 3.39 -8.51 -12.94
N VAL A 329 4.66 -8.93 -12.84
CA VAL A 329 5.71 -8.59 -13.80
C VAL A 329 5.41 -9.27 -15.14
N MET A 330 5.36 -8.48 -16.20
CA MET A 330 5.13 -8.94 -17.58
C MET A 330 6.38 -8.84 -18.44
N HIS A 331 7.22 -7.85 -18.17
CA HIS A 331 8.43 -7.62 -18.92
C HIS A 331 9.61 -7.28 -18.02
N VAL A 332 10.79 -7.70 -18.44
CA VAL A 332 12.08 -7.32 -17.83
C VAL A 332 13.01 -6.84 -18.94
N TRP A 333 13.75 -5.77 -18.70
CA TRP A 333 14.83 -5.31 -19.59
C TRP A 333 16.13 -5.29 -18.84
N ILE A 334 17.18 -5.83 -19.47
CA ILE A 334 18.55 -5.71 -18.98
C ILE A 334 19.35 -5.01 -20.07
N SER A 335 19.85 -3.81 -19.78
CA SER A 335 20.79 -3.14 -20.67
C SER A 335 22.21 -3.46 -20.23
N ARG A 336 23.10 -3.75 -21.18
CA ARG A 336 24.49 -4.17 -20.95
C ARG A 336 25.40 -3.55 -21.99
N GLU A 337 26.71 -3.63 -21.76
CA GLU A 337 27.69 -3.17 -22.75
C GLU A 337 27.62 -3.92 -24.08
N ALA A 338 27.25 -5.21 -24.05
CA ALA A 338 27.09 -6.04 -25.24
C ALA A 338 25.79 -5.76 -26.02
N GLY A 339 24.79 -5.15 -25.37
CA GLY A 339 23.45 -4.97 -25.91
C GLY A 339 22.37 -5.22 -24.87
N ASP A 340 21.12 -5.13 -25.29
CA ASP A 340 19.96 -5.23 -24.42
C ASP A 340 19.34 -6.63 -24.48
N LEU A 341 18.83 -7.11 -23.35
CA LEU A 341 17.93 -8.25 -23.27
C LEU A 341 16.53 -7.77 -22.94
N ARG A 342 15.54 -8.34 -23.61
CA ARG A 342 14.12 -8.15 -23.30
C ARG A 342 13.49 -9.49 -22.99
N PHE A 343 12.89 -9.58 -21.82
CA PHE A 343 12.10 -10.73 -21.38
C PHE A 343 10.62 -10.40 -21.45
N THR A 344 9.82 -11.34 -21.94
CA THR A 344 8.36 -11.22 -22.03
C THR A 344 7.71 -12.44 -21.43
N LYS A 345 6.76 -12.23 -20.52
CA LYS A 345 5.97 -13.31 -19.93
C LYS A 345 4.80 -13.68 -20.84
N ILE A 346 4.71 -14.94 -21.25
CA ILE A 346 3.63 -15.50 -22.08
C ILE A 346 2.95 -16.62 -21.28
N GLY A 347 1.79 -16.34 -20.70
CA GLY A 347 1.18 -17.25 -19.73
C GLY A 347 2.02 -17.32 -18.45
N ASP A 348 2.52 -18.52 -18.12
CA ASP A 348 3.44 -18.75 -17.01
C ASP A 348 4.91 -18.88 -17.45
N ASP A 349 5.16 -18.93 -18.76
CA ASP A 349 6.47 -19.08 -19.35
C ASP A 349 7.10 -17.73 -19.69
N TRP A 350 8.41 -17.73 -19.91
CA TRP A 350 9.17 -16.56 -20.30
C TRP A 350 9.83 -16.76 -21.66
N THR A 351 9.85 -15.70 -22.46
CA THR A 351 10.71 -15.59 -23.65
C THR A 351 11.75 -14.52 -23.44
N VAL A 352 12.88 -14.62 -24.15
CA VAL A 352 13.96 -13.63 -24.18
C VAL A 352 14.35 -13.32 -25.63
N ALA A 353 14.61 -12.06 -25.91
CA ALA A 353 15.23 -11.59 -27.14
C ALA A 353 16.41 -10.67 -26.81
N GLU A 354 17.43 -10.69 -27.66
CA GLU A 354 18.62 -9.85 -27.52
C GLU A 354 18.66 -8.80 -28.63
N ARG A 355 19.05 -7.57 -28.29
CA ARG A 355 19.39 -6.51 -29.23
C ARG A 355 20.87 -6.16 -29.04
N PRO A 356 21.78 -6.65 -29.90
CA PRO A 356 23.19 -6.28 -29.82
C PRO A 356 23.37 -4.76 -30.01
N LYS A 357 24.41 -4.19 -29.41
CA LYS A 357 24.63 -2.73 -29.35
C LYS A 357 24.64 -2.00 -30.70
N ASP A 358 25.08 -2.68 -31.76
CA ASP A 358 25.21 -2.10 -33.10
C ASP A 358 23.97 -2.37 -34.00
N PHE A 359 22.87 -2.87 -33.42
CA PHE A 359 21.65 -3.24 -34.13
C PHE A 359 20.42 -2.56 -33.52
N ASP A 360 19.50 -2.13 -34.37
CA ASP A 360 18.28 -1.43 -33.93
C ASP A 360 17.16 -2.38 -33.48
N GLU A 361 17.16 -3.61 -34.00
CA GLU A 361 16.11 -4.60 -33.80
C GLU A 361 16.52 -5.70 -32.82
N TYR A 362 15.53 -6.22 -32.09
CA TYR A 362 15.70 -7.42 -31.27
C TYR A 362 15.73 -8.66 -32.14
N SER A 363 16.48 -9.67 -31.70
CA SER A 363 16.43 -11.03 -32.24
C SER A 363 15.03 -11.62 -32.15
N ILE A 364 14.84 -12.79 -32.76
CA ILE A 364 13.65 -13.59 -32.48
C ILE A 364 13.55 -13.91 -31.00
N GLU A 365 12.32 -14.09 -30.51
CA GLU A 365 12.07 -14.50 -29.14
C GLU A 365 12.39 -16.00 -28.98
N LEU A 366 13.20 -16.31 -27.97
CA LEU A 366 13.62 -17.64 -27.60
C LEU A 366 13.05 -17.99 -26.22
N PRO A 367 12.76 -19.26 -25.91
CA PRO A 367 12.36 -19.66 -24.56
C PRO A 367 13.43 -19.31 -23.53
N ALA A 368 13.01 -18.68 -22.42
CA ALA A 368 13.87 -18.37 -21.29
C ALA A 368 13.63 -19.37 -20.15
N ASP A 369 14.68 -19.69 -19.39
CA ASP A 369 14.60 -20.59 -18.24
C ASP A 369 13.78 -19.93 -17.11
N SER A 370 12.58 -20.48 -16.86
CA SER A 370 11.65 -19.95 -15.85
C SER A 370 12.21 -19.97 -14.42
N ASN A 371 13.16 -20.87 -14.09
CA ASN A 371 13.81 -20.88 -12.78
C ASN A 371 14.80 -19.71 -12.67
N VAL A 372 15.63 -19.52 -13.70
CA VAL A 372 16.57 -18.38 -13.75
C VAL A 372 15.81 -17.06 -13.70
N MET A 373 14.68 -16.95 -14.40
CA MET A 373 13.81 -15.76 -14.32
C MET A 373 13.19 -15.58 -12.94
N THR A 374 12.79 -16.66 -12.29
CA THR A 374 12.27 -16.61 -10.91
C THR A 374 13.35 -16.08 -9.96
N ASP A 375 14.58 -16.59 -10.06
CA ASP A 375 15.70 -16.15 -9.23
C ASP A 375 16.04 -14.67 -9.49
N LEU A 376 16.11 -14.25 -10.76
CA LEU A 376 16.31 -12.85 -11.14
C LEU A 376 15.27 -11.93 -10.49
N LEU A 377 13.98 -12.31 -10.55
CA LEU A 377 12.90 -11.54 -9.97
C LEU A 377 12.94 -11.52 -8.44
N VAL A 378 13.36 -12.62 -7.80
CA VAL A 378 13.57 -12.68 -6.35
C VAL A 378 14.68 -11.73 -5.91
N GLU A 379 15.81 -11.73 -6.60
CA GLU A 379 16.93 -10.85 -6.26
C GLU A 379 16.61 -9.38 -6.57
N THR A 380 15.85 -9.12 -7.64
CA THR A 380 15.33 -7.78 -7.98
C THR A 380 14.37 -7.25 -6.91
N GLU A 381 13.49 -8.10 -6.36
CA GLU A 381 12.56 -7.76 -5.27
C GLU A 381 13.29 -7.46 -3.95
N LYS A 382 14.35 -8.21 -3.63
CA LYS A 382 15.15 -8.03 -2.42
C LYS A 382 16.13 -6.86 -2.49
N ALA A 383 16.48 -6.40 -3.70
CA ALA A 383 17.47 -5.36 -3.87
C ALA A 383 16.98 -4.04 -3.23
N GLU A 384 17.84 -3.45 -2.41
CA GLU A 384 17.59 -2.20 -1.70
C GLU A 384 18.64 -1.14 -2.07
N VAL A 385 18.18 0.11 -2.15
CA VAL A 385 19.03 1.29 -2.22
C VAL A 385 19.64 1.52 -0.84
N LEU A 386 20.93 1.20 -0.72
CA LEU A 386 21.67 1.24 0.54
C LEU A 386 21.89 2.68 1.04
N ARG A 387 22.10 3.62 0.11
CA ARG A 387 22.38 5.02 0.39
C ARG A 387 22.14 5.91 -0.83
N TYR A 388 21.74 7.15 -0.59
CA TYR A 388 21.69 8.22 -1.59
C TYR A 388 22.86 9.21 -1.46
N PHE A 389 23.40 9.65 -2.60
CA PHE A 389 24.46 10.64 -2.74
C PHE A 389 23.88 12.00 -3.15
N ARG A 390 23.55 12.84 -2.16
CA ARG A 390 22.90 14.15 -2.37
C ARG A 390 23.87 15.24 -2.82
N ASP A 391 25.11 15.13 -2.35
CA ASP A 391 26.13 16.18 -2.50
C ASP A 391 27.00 15.98 -3.74
N LEU A 392 26.75 14.92 -4.52
CA LEU A 392 27.52 14.55 -5.70
C LEU A 392 26.62 14.57 -6.94
N PRO A 393 27.04 15.21 -8.04
CA PRO A 393 26.24 15.23 -9.27
C PRO A 393 26.21 13.85 -9.93
N VAL A 394 25.11 13.56 -10.64
CA VAL A 394 24.94 12.30 -11.39
C VAL A 394 26.13 12.00 -12.31
N THR A 395 26.73 13.03 -12.91
CA THR A 395 27.87 12.93 -13.84
C THR A 395 29.14 12.36 -13.21
N GLU A 396 29.27 12.37 -11.89
CA GLU A 396 30.42 11.78 -11.19
C GLU A 396 30.38 10.25 -11.23
N PHE A 397 29.19 9.67 -11.18
CA PHE A 397 28.98 8.21 -11.26
C PHE A 397 28.72 7.72 -12.69
N PHE A 398 28.18 8.59 -13.54
CA PHE A 398 27.80 8.28 -14.92
C PHE A 398 28.46 9.29 -15.89
N PRO A 399 29.77 9.20 -16.12
CA PRO A 399 30.49 10.14 -16.99
C PRO A 399 29.96 10.08 -18.42
N GLY A 400 29.72 11.25 -19.01
CA GLY A 400 29.16 11.38 -20.36
C GLY A 400 27.69 10.97 -20.49
N GLY A 401 26.97 10.77 -19.37
CA GLY A 401 25.55 10.41 -19.36
C GLY A 401 25.25 9.01 -19.91
N ARG A 402 26.28 8.22 -20.20
CA ARG A 402 26.14 6.85 -20.69
C ARG A 402 26.07 5.90 -19.51
N ALA A 403 24.86 5.61 -19.08
CA ALA A 403 24.64 4.37 -18.36
C ALA A 403 24.60 3.23 -19.38
N LEU A 404 25.66 2.42 -19.40
CA LEU A 404 25.75 1.24 -20.27
C LEU A 404 25.00 0.03 -19.70
N ARG A 405 24.64 0.09 -18.42
CA ARG A 405 24.00 -1.01 -17.70
C ARG A 405 22.74 -0.53 -17.00
N GLY A 406 21.74 -1.40 -16.98
CA GLY A 406 20.51 -1.12 -16.25
C GLY A 406 19.59 -2.32 -16.21
N LEU A 407 18.65 -2.27 -15.27
CA LEU A 407 17.64 -3.29 -15.08
C LEU A 407 16.30 -2.60 -14.86
N TRP A 408 15.29 -3.05 -15.58
CA TRP A 408 13.93 -2.57 -15.45
C TRP A 408 12.93 -3.73 -15.41
N VAL A 409 11.87 -3.55 -14.64
CA VAL A 409 10.70 -4.43 -14.62
C VAL A 409 9.47 -3.61 -14.98
N GLN A 410 8.54 -4.20 -15.72
CA GLN A 410 7.26 -3.57 -16.03
C GLN A 410 6.13 -4.55 -15.68
N PRO A 411 5.20 -4.16 -14.79
CA PRO A 411 3.97 -4.91 -14.57
C PRO A 411 2.98 -4.69 -15.73
N ARG A 412 1.80 -5.31 -15.63
CA ARG A 412 0.69 -5.15 -16.60
C ARG A 412 0.23 -3.73 -16.87
N THR A 413 0.64 -2.78 -16.05
CA THR A 413 0.10 -1.43 -15.99
C THR A 413 0.94 -0.39 -16.72
N ASP A 414 1.85 -0.87 -17.58
CA ASP A 414 2.77 -0.11 -18.43
C ASP A 414 3.75 0.84 -17.73
N VAL A 415 3.73 0.96 -16.40
CA VAL A 415 4.71 1.79 -15.67
C VAL A 415 5.94 0.97 -15.36
N ARG A 416 7.00 1.22 -16.13
CA ARG A 416 8.32 0.63 -15.92
C ARG A 416 8.96 1.15 -14.62
N GLN A 417 9.59 0.27 -13.86
CA GLN A 417 10.39 0.60 -12.67
C GLN A 417 11.80 0.03 -12.82
N GLY A 418 12.78 0.68 -12.22
CA GLY A 418 14.18 0.29 -12.29
C GLY A 418 15.05 1.47 -12.69
N GLY A 419 16.19 1.20 -13.30
CA GLY A 419 17.10 2.25 -13.72
C GLY A 419 18.48 1.74 -14.07
N TYR A 420 19.41 2.68 -14.06
CA TYR A 420 20.77 2.49 -14.53
C TYR A 420 21.72 2.14 -13.38
N VAL A 421 22.68 1.25 -13.64
CA VAL A 421 23.67 0.80 -12.65
C VAL A 421 25.08 1.09 -13.18
N GLY A 422 25.87 1.82 -12.39
CA GLY A 422 27.25 2.19 -12.71
C GLY A 422 28.27 1.14 -12.31
N ASP A 423 29.54 1.41 -12.60
CA ASP A 423 30.66 0.58 -12.13
C ASP A 423 30.78 0.60 -10.61
N VAL A 424 31.28 -0.50 -10.04
CA VAL A 424 31.54 -0.60 -8.60
C VAL A 424 32.53 0.48 -8.17
N VAL A 425 32.14 1.26 -7.17
CA VAL A 425 32.98 2.29 -6.55
C VAL A 425 33.20 1.99 -5.08
N LYS A 426 34.32 2.47 -4.53
CA LYS A 426 34.59 2.41 -3.09
C LYS A 426 34.14 3.69 -2.42
N THR A 427 33.27 3.56 -1.42
CA THR A 427 32.90 4.69 -0.56
C THR A 427 34.11 5.16 0.27
N PRO A 428 34.08 6.35 0.90
CA PRO A 428 35.13 6.79 1.82
C PRO A 428 35.39 5.83 2.98
N GLN A 429 34.41 5.00 3.33
CA GLN A 429 34.51 3.95 4.35
C GLN A 429 35.15 2.65 3.83
N GLY A 430 35.46 2.56 2.54
CA GLY A 430 36.05 1.39 1.88
C GLY A 430 35.03 0.34 1.43
N THR A 431 33.73 0.54 1.67
CA THR A 431 32.66 -0.36 1.20
C THR A 431 32.49 -0.22 -0.30
N GLU A 432 32.45 -1.35 -1.01
CA GLU A 432 32.14 -1.42 -2.44
C GLU A 432 30.63 -1.33 -2.66
N VAL A 433 30.21 -0.47 -3.57
CA VAL A 433 28.81 -0.25 -3.94
C VAL A 433 28.68 -0.02 -5.43
N ALA A 434 27.55 -0.41 -6.01
CA ALA A 434 27.20 -0.09 -7.39
C ALA A 434 26.32 1.18 -7.42
N PRO A 435 26.76 2.30 -8.02
CA PRO A 435 25.93 3.50 -8.16
C PRO A 435 24.66 3.19 -8.94
N PHE A 436 23.53 3.71 -8.50
CA PHE A 436 22.22 3.44 -9.11
C PHE A 436 21.47 4.74 -9.37
N LEU A 437 21.07 4.95 -10.62
CA LEU A 437 20.21 6.06 -11.02
C LEU A 437 18.86 5.49 -11.46
N ARG A 438 17.87 5.58 -10.57
CA ARG A 438 16.49 5.18 -10.87
C ARG A 438 15.92 6.05 -11.99
N GLU A 439 15.10 5.45 -12.84
CA GLU A 439 14.44 6.14 -13.93
C GLU A 439 13.58 7.31 -13.42
N GLY A 440 13.92 8.53 -13.86
CA GLY A 440 13.23 9.77 -13.50
C GLY A 440 13.79 10.49 -12.26
N ASP A 441 14.70 9.85 -11.51
CA ASP A 441 15.35 10.46 -10.36
C ASP A 441 16.49 11.40 -10.79
N THR A 442 16.82 12.35 -9.90
CA THR A 442 17.90 13.34 -10.08
C THR A 442 19.06 13.15 -9.11
N ILE A 443 18.96 12.14 -8.24
CA ILE A 443 19.98 11.77 -7.27
C ILE A 443 20.39 10.32 -7.47
N VAL A 444 21.66 10.03 -7.17
CA VAL A 444 22.21 8.69 -7.31
C VAL A 444 22.06 7.94 -5.99
N GLY A 445 21.46 6.77 -6.04
CA GLY A 445 21.47 5.77 -4.98
C GLY A 445 22.68 4.84 -5.09
N SER A 446 22.76 3.83 -4.22
CA SER A 446 23.72 2.74 -4.32
C SER A 446 23.02 1.42 -4.07
N LEU A 447 23.42 0.40 -4.82
CA LEU A 447 23.01 -0.99 -4.65
C LEU A 447 24.21 -1.82 -4.20
N ALA A 448 23.92 -3.04 -3.74
CA ALA A 448 24.94 -4.04 -3.52
C ALA A 448 25.56 -4.48 -4.87
N PRO A 449 26.90 -4.66 -4.99
CA PRO A 449 27.56 -5.01 -6.25
C PRO A 449 27.02 -6.26 -6.94
N GLU A 450 26.44 -7.20 -6.20
CA GLU A 450 25.88 -8.47 -6.67
C GLU A 450 24.76 -8.28 -7.71
N VAL A 451 24.11 -7.11 -7.75
CA VAL A 451 23.12 -6.77 -8.79
C VAL A 451 23.77 -6.80 -10.19
N LEU A 452 25.06 -6.43 -10.30
CA LEU A 452 25.79 -6.48 -11.57
C LEU A 452 26.01 -7.91 -12.05
N GLU A 453 26.08 -8.90 -11.16
CA GLU A 453 26.21 -10.31 -11.56
C GLU A 453 25.00 -10.82 -12.34
N TRP A 454 23.83 -10.21 -12.15
CA TRP A 454 22.64 -10.48 -12.95
C TRP A 454 22.67 -9.67 -14.24
N ILE A 455 23.00 -8.37 -14.17
CA ILE A 455 23.02 -7.52 -15.36
C ILE A 455 24.04 -8.03 -16.38
N ASP A 456 25.23 -8.44 -15.96
CA ASP A 456 26.33 -8.79 -16.86
C ASP A 456 26.28 -10.25 -17.38
N ARG A 457 25.24 -11.04 -17.04
CA ARG A 457 25.12 -12.42 -17.57
C ARG A 457 24.87 -12.41 -19.08
N PRO A 458 25.49 -13.32 -19.84
CA PRO A 458 25.25 -13.46 -21.27
C PRO A 458 23.87 -14.05 -21.57
N LEU A 459 23.39 -13.92 -22.81
CA LEU A 459 22.05 -14.39 -23.22
C LEU A 459 21.84 -15.89 -22.92
N ASP A 460 22.84 -16.73 -23.18
CA ASP A 460 22.79 -18.18 -23.02
C ASP A 460 22.55 -18.64 -21.57
N HIS A 461 22.87 -17.78 -20.60
CA HIS A 461 22.55 -18.03 -19.20
C HIS A 461 21.03 -18.09 -18.97
N TYR A 462 20.28 -17.26 -19.69
CA TYR A 462 18.85 -17.11 -19.53
C TYR A 462 18.01 -18.01 -20.41
N LEU A 463 18.60 -18.65 -21.42
CA LEU A 463 17.85 -19.52 -22.34
C LEU A 463 17.45 -20.83 -21.65
N ASP A 464 16.24 -21.31 -21.94
CA ASP A 464 15.76 -22.58 -21.39
C ASP A 464 16.67 -23.72 -21.83
N ARG A 465 17.19 -24.47 -20.86
CA ARG A 465 18.04 -25.64 -21.11
C ARG A 465 17.24 -26.87 -21.46
N GLN A 466 15.92 -26.85 -21.26
CA GLN A 466 14.98 -27.84 -21.75
C GLN A 466 14.43 -27.37 -23.09
N LEU A 467 14.98 -27.93 -24.19
CA LEU A 467 14.62 -27.50 -25.54
C LEU A 467 13.17 -27.86 -25.87
N TRP A 468 12.71 -29.04 -25.45
CA TRP A 468 11.30 -29.37 -25.43
C TRP A 468 10.99 -30.42 -24.37
N GLU A 469 9.69 -30.56 -24.07
CA GLU A 469 9.11 -31.65 -23.30
C GLU A 469 7.88 -32.16 -24.05
N LEU A 470 8.02 -33.33 -24.65
CA LEU A 470 6.97 -33.97 -25.42
C LEU A 470 6.29 -35.02 -24.56
N GLN A 471 4.96 -34.91 -24.40
CA GLN A 471 4.21 -35.94 -23.70
C GLN A 471 4.14 -37.19 -24.57
N ASN A 472 4.80 -38.27 -24.12
CA ASN A 472 4.85 -39.54 -24.85
C ASN A 472 3.47 -39.93 -25.39
N ILE A 473 2.44 -39.92 -24.53
CA ILE A 473 1.05 -40.32 -24.85
C ILE A 473 0.40 -39.52 -25.99
N GLN A 474 0.90 -38.33 -26.30
CA GLN A 474 0.39 -37.48 -27.37
C GLN A 474 1.13 -37.71 -28.70
N MET A 475 2.26 -38.42 -28.68
CA MET A 475 3.08 -38.66 -29.87
C MET A 475 2.61 -39.90 -30.62
N ASN A 476 2.41 -39.76 -31.93
CA ASN A 476 1.94 -40.83 -32.80
C ASN A 476 3.05 -41.44 -33.66
N ALA A 477 4.02 -40.62 -34.09
CA ALA A 477 5.10 -41.04 -34.95
C ALA A 477 6.45 -40.44 -34.51
N LEU A 478 7.51 -41.17 -34.83
CA LEU A 478 8.90 -40.77 -34.66
C LEU A 478 9.66 -41.17 -35.91
N VAL A 479 10.37 -40.23 -36.51
CA VAL A 479 11.26 -40.45 -37.65
C VAL A 479 12.68 -40.07 -37.24
N ILE A 480 13.63 -40.97 -37.47
CA ILE A 480 15.07 -40.75 -37.30
C ILE A 480 15.70 -40.85 -38.68
N GLU A 481 16.28 -39.77 -39.19
CA GLU A 481 16.83 -39.68 -40.54
C GLU A 481 18.32 -39.32 -40.52
N ARG A 482 19.11 -39.98 -41.37
CA ARG A 482 20.54 -39.70 -41.61
C ARG A 482 20.91 -40.08 -43.04
N ASP A 483 21.64 -39.20 -43.73
CA ASP A 483 22.20 -39.45 -45.08
C ASP A 483 21.17 -40.01 -46.09
N GLY A 484 19.93 -39.50 -46.04
CA GLY A 484 18.82 -39.92 -46.90
C GLY A 484 18.21 -41.28 -46.57
N LYS A 485 18.62 -41.91 -45.47
CA LYS A 485 17.98 -43.11 -44.89
C LYS A 485 17.16 -42.69 -43.68
N ASP A 486 15.98 -43.27 -43.52
CA ASP A 486 15.14 -43.06 -42.34
C ASP A 486 14.75 -44.36 -41.64
N ARG A 487 14.49 -44.26 -40.33
CA ARG A 487 13.80 -45.26 -39.54
C ARG A 487 12.53 -44.63 -38.97
N ARG A 488 11.39 -45.25 -39.26
CA ARG A 488 10.08 -44.75 -38.88
C ARG A 488 9.46 -45.64 -37.82
N PHE A 489 8.97 -45.01 -36.77
CA PHE A 489 8.29 -45.66 -35.66
C PHE A 489 6.90 -45.04 -35.49
N ARG A 490 5.96 -45.86 -35.06
CA ARG A 490 4.59 -45.47 -34.75
C ARG A 490 4.19 -46.00 -33.38
N ARG A 491 3.32 -45.26 -32.69
CA ARG A 491 2.73 -45.71 -31.44
C ARG A 491 1.64 -46.75 -31.72
N SER A 492 1.72 -47.91 -31.07
CA SER A 492 0.71 -48.96 -31.15
C SER A 492 -0.49 -48.67 -30.22
N PRO A 493 -1.63 -49.36 -30.39
CA PRO A 493 -2.76 -49.26 -29.46
C PRO A 493 -2.46 -49.71 -28.03
N LYS A 494 -1.33 -50.39 -27.80
CA LYS A 494 -0.86 -50.83 -26.47
C LYS A 494 0.13 -49.84 -25.85
N ASP A 495 0.25 -48.64 -26.41
CA ASP A 495 1.18 -47.58 -25.99
C ASP A 495 2.68 -47.90 -26.21
N ASP A 496 3.01 -49.01 -26.86
CA ASP A 496 4.39 -49.32 -27.27
C ASP A 496 4.74 -48.67 -28.60
N TRP A 497 5.98 -48.19 -28.74
CA TRP A 497 6.55 -47.78 -30.02
C TRP A 497 6.90 -49.01 -30.86
N GLN A 498 6.59 -49.00 -32.15
CA GLN A 498 6.87 -50.10 -33.08
C GLN A 498 7.42 -49.53 -34.39
N PRO A 499 8.37 -50.20 -35.06
CA PRO A 499 8.75 -49.84 -36.43
C PRO A 499 7.53 -49.88 -37.35
N VAL A 500 7.43 -48.98 -38.33
CA VAL A 500 6.26 -48.97 -39.25
C VAL A 500 6.11 -50.30 -40.01
N ASP A 501 7.23 -50.96 -40.30
CA ASP A 501 7.30 -52.21 -41.05
C ASP A 501 7.27 -53.48 -40.18
N ALA A 502 7.12 -53.34 -38.86
CA ALA A 502 7.11 -54.47 -37.92
C ALA A 502 5.98 -54.33 -36.87
N GLN A 503 5.58 -55.44 -36.25
CA GLN A 503 4.57 -55.44 -35.16
C GLN A 503 5.18 -55.74 -33.78
N VAL A 504 6.52 -55.70 -33.68
CA VAL A 504 7.25 -55.91 -32.43
C VAL A 504 7.58 -54.57 -31.77
N PRO A 505 7.62 -54.50 -30.43
CA PRO A 505 8.08 -53.31 -29.71
C PRO A 505 9.50 -52.91 -30.14
N ALA A 506 9.71 -51.62 -30.40
CA ALA A 506 10.98 -51.03 -30.80
C ALA A 506 11.93 -50.88 -29.61
N ARG A 507 12.46 -51.99 -29.09
CA ARG A 507 13.38 -52.02 -27.94
C ARG A 507 14.66 -51.23 -28.18
N GLU A 508 15.04 -51.00 -29.44
CA GLU A 508 16.16 -50.14 -29.81
C GLU A 508 15.97 -48.68 -29.39
N LEU A 509 14.74 -48.23 -29.15
CA LEU A 509 14.45 -46.87 -28.68
C LEU A 509 14.62 -46.72 -27.16
N ASP A 510 14.60 -47.81 -26.38
CA ASP A 510 14.64 -47.77 -24.91
C ASP A 510 15.79 -46.87 -24.36
N PRO A 511 17.02 -46.89 -24.91
CA PRO A 511 18.11 -46.04 -24.42
C PRO A 511 17.97 -44.55 -24.73
N VAL A 512 17.20 -44.17 -25.76
CA VAL A 512 17.18 -42.80 -26.30
C VAL A 512 15.84 -42.10 -26.12
N LEU A 513 14.73 -42.84 -26.10
CA LEU A 513 13.38 -42.28 -26.22
C LEU A 513 13.08 -41.24 -25.15
N ASP A 514 13.41 -41.53 -23.88
CA ASP A 514 13.22 -40.58 -22.79
C ASP A 514 13.99 -39.27 -23.03
N HIS A 515 15.24 -39.35 -23.47
CA HIS A 515 16.04 -38.16 -23.76
C HIS A 515 15.60 -37.40 -25.01
N LEU A 516 14.99 -38.09 -25.97
CA LEU A 516 14.40 -37.45 -27.14
C LEU A 516 13.07 -36.76 -26.78
N LEU A 517 12.29 -37.31 -25.85
CA LEU A 517 11.06 -36.69 -25.35
C LEU A 517 11.35 -35.51 -24.41
N PHE A 518 12.42 -35.59 -23.61
CA PHE A 518 12.86 -34.55 -22.68
C PHE A 518 14.24 -34.01 -23.09
N LEU A 519 14.31 -33.41 -24.29
CA LEU A 519 15.56 -32.97 -24.89
C LEU A 519 16.16 -31.80 -24.11
N LYS A 520 17.35 -32.02 -23.54
CA LYS A 520 18.04 -31.06 -22.66
C LYS A 520 19.46 -30.78 -23.14
N VAL A 521 19.86 -29.52 -23.00
CA VAL A 521 21.23 -29.07 -23.21
C VAL A 521 21.91 -28.75 -21.87
N SER A 522 23.23 -28.87 -21.83
CA SER A 522 24.06 -28.43 -20.70
C SER A 522 24.34 -26.93 -20.76
N ARG A 523 24.52 -26.41 -21.98
CA ARG A 523 24.68 -25.00 -22.33
C ARG A 523 24.19 -24.75 -23.74
N HIS A 524 23.76 -23.52 -24.02
CA HIS A 524 23.57 -23.06 -25.39
C HIS A 524 24.94 -22.67 -25.99
N VAL A 525 25.07 -22.77 -27.31
CA VAL A 525 26.29 -22.46 -28.06
C VAL A 525 26.06 -21.15 -28.83
N PRO A 526 26.69 -20.04 -28.41
CA PRO A 526 26.59 -18.74 -29.07
C PRO A 526 27.00 -18.83 -30.55
N GLU A 527 26.45 -17.96 -31.39
CA GLU A 527 26.68 -18.01 -32.84
C GLU A 527 28.17 -17.98 -33.23
N GLY A 528 28.98 -17.17 -32.54
CA GLY A 528 30.42 -17.08 -32.78
C GLY A 528 31.24 -18.31 -32.37
N GLU A 529 30.67 -19.23 -31.59
CA GLU A 529 31.32 -20.47 -31.12
C GLU A 529 30.86 -21.72 -31.88
N ARG A 530 29.99 -21.57 -32.89
CA ARG A 530 29.38 -22.70 -33.60
C ARG A 530 30.38 -23.37 -34.55
N GLU A 531 30.88 -24.54 -34.17
CA GLU A 531 31.67 -25.41 -35.06
C GLU A 531 30.77 -26.10 -36.11
N SER A 532 31.31 -26.64 -37.20
CA SER A 532 30.52 -27.47 -38.13
C SER A 532 30.15 -28.80 -37.46
N LEU A 533 28.90 -29.25 -37.60
CA LEU A 533 28.50 -30.58 -37.15
C LEU A 533 28.72 -31.63 -38.24
N SER A 534 29.22 -32.79 -37.83
CA SER A 534 29.34 -34.00 -38.64
C SER A 534 28.34 -35.05 -38.16
N ASP A 535 28.06 -36.04 -39.02
CA ASP A 535 27.14 -37.14 -38.74
C ASP A 535 25.77 -36.68 -38.22
N LEU A 536 25.15 -35.73 -38.92
CA LEU A 536 23.85 -35.17 -38.55
C LEU A 536 22.74 -36.22 -38.62
N VAL A 537 22.03 -36.36 -37.51
CA VAL A 537 20.82 -37.17 -37.37
C VAL A 537 19.64 -36.24 -37.12
N THR A 538 18.65 -36.26 -38.01
CA THR A 538 17.40 -35.50 -37.87
C THR A 538 16.37 -36.37 -37.14
N ILE A 539 15.79 -35.81 -36.07
CA ILE A 539 14.73 -36.42 -35.28
C ILE A 539 13.46 -35.62 -35.49
N ARG A 540 12.37 -36.29 -35.87
CA ARG A 540 11.04 -35.68 -36.01
C ARG A 540 10.00 -36.49 -35.25
N PHE A 541 9.33 -35.87 -34.29
CA PHE A 541 8.11 -36.41 -33.68
C PHE A 541 6.89 -35.79 -34.33
N THR A 542 5.83 -36.58 -34.51
CA THR A 542 4.52 -36.09 -34.94
C THR A 542 3.50 -36.39 -33.85
N ASP A 543 2.79 -35.37 -33.39
CA ASP A 543 1.75 -35.50 -32.36
C ASP A 543 0.43 -36.06 -32.91
N SER A 544 -0.55 -36.25 -32.03
CA SER A 544 -1.88 -36.74 -32.38
C SER A 544 -2.74 -35.78 -33.20
N SER A 545 -2.35 -34.50 -33.26
CA SER A 545 -2.96 -33.48 -34.11
C SER A 545 -2.25 -33.33 -35.46
N GLY A 546 -1.14 -34.05 -35.67
CA GLY A 546 -0.32 -33.98 -36.88
C GLY A 546 0.72 -32.85 -36.88
N ASN A 547 1.01 -32.24 -35.73
CA ASN A 547 2.07 -31.24 -35.62
C ASN A 547 3.43 -31.93 -35.46
N ASP A 548 4.44 -31.41 -36.16
CA ASP A 548 5.80 -31.93 -36.11
C ASP A 548 6.69 -31.13 -35.15
N SER A 549 7.52 -31.84 -34.38
CA SER A 549 8.64 -31.30 -33.60
C SER A 549 9.95 -31.87 -34.14
N GLU A 550 10.86 -31.02 -34.59
CA GLU A 550 12.09 -31.43 -35.27
C GLU A 550 13.37 -30.89 -34.61
N ALA A 551 14.39 -31.74 -34.49
CA ALA A 551 15.73 -31.39 -34.04
C ALA A 551 16.81 -32.14 -34.83
N GLN A 552 17.98 -31.53 -35.00
CA GLN A 552 19.13 -32.15 -35.64
C GLN A 552 20.26 -32.32 -34.63
N ILE A 553 20.77 -33.55 -34.47
CA ILE A 553 21.82 -33.88 -33.51
C ILE A 553 23.07 -34.30 -34.29
N GLY A 554 24.22 -33.75 -33.94
CA GLY A 554 25.51 -34.09 -34.56
C GLY A 554 26.66 -33.93 -33.59
N VAL A 555 27.87 -34.19 -34.05
CA VAL A 555 29.10 -34.04 -33.26
C VAL A 555 30.03 -33.01 -33.89
N THR A 556 30.64 -32.19 -33.05
CA THR A 556 31.69 -31.25 -33.45
C THR A 556 33.01 -31.99 -33.75
N PRO A 557 33.99 -31.35 -34.42
CA PRO A 557 35.36 -31.88 -34.54
C PRO A 557 36.02 -32.23 -33.21
N SER A 558 35.63 -31.55 -32.12
CA SER A 558 36.08 -31.83 -30.75
C SER A 558 35.38 -33.03 -30.10
N GLY A 559 34.38 -33.62 -30.76
CA GLY A 559 33.62 -34.77 -30.27
C GLY A 559 32.46 -34.40 -29.33
N GLU A 560 32.12 -33.11 -29.19
CA GLU A 560 30.98 -32.66 -28.39
C GLU A 560 29.68 -32.89 -29.18
N ALA A 561 28.76 -33.65 -28.61
CA ALA A 561 27.44 -33.84 -29.18
C ALA A 561 26.60 -32.58 -28.95
N GLN A 562 26.09 -32.02 -30.03
CA GLN A 562 25.26 -30.82 -30.03
C GLN A 562 23.96 -31.05 -30.77
N VAL A 563 22.98 -30.23 -30.46
CA VAL A 563 21.66 -30.24 -31.08
C VAL A 563 21.31 -28.88 -31.66
N ILE A 564 20.65 -28.85 -32.80
CA ILE A 564 20.10 -27.70 -33.49
C ILE A 564 18.58 -27.84 -33.50
N MET A 565 17.86 -26.81 -33.04
CA MET A 565 16.40 -26.78 -33.02
C MET A 565 15.93 -25.36 -33.34
N GLY A 566 15.47 -25.14 -34.58
CA GLY A 566 15.20 -23.80 -35.08
C GLY A 566 16.45 -22.92 -35.04
N ALA A 567 16.40 -21.81 -34.31
CA ALA A 567 17.55 -20.92 -34.10
C ALA A 567 18.45 -21.31 -32.92
N LEU A 568 17.98 -22.23 -32.06
CA LEU A 568 18.72 -22.68 -30.90
C LEU A 568 19.76 -23.73 -31.31
N ARG A 569 20.92 -23.63 -30.66
CA ARG A 569 21.97 -24.64 -30.75
C ARG A 569 22.58 -24.82 -29.37
N GLY A 570 22.76 -26.05 -28.92
CA GLY A 570 23.29 -26.31 -27.60
C GLY A 570 24.03 -27.65 -27.48
N ALA A 571 24.94 -27.73 -26.52
CA ALA A 571 25.65 -28.96 -26.20
C ALA A 571 24.73 -29.88 -25.40
N LEU A 572 24.51 -31.11 -25.86
CA LEU A 572 23.56 -32.03 -25.24
C LEU A 572 23.94 -32.33 -23.78
N LYS A 573 22.94 -32.42 -22.89
CA LYS A 573 23.18 -32.84 -21.51
C LYS A 573 23.67 -34.30 -21.44
N ARG A 574 23.14 -35.16 -22.31
CA ARG A 574 23.62 -36.54 -22.52
C ARG A 574 24.47 -36.60 -23.79
N GLN A 575 25.78 -36.51 -23.63
CA GLN A 575 26.73 -36.57 -24.74
C GLN A 575 26.65 -37.88 -25.54
N GLN A 576 26.31 -38.99 -24.88
CA GLN A 576 26.17 -40.32 -25.49
C GLN A 576 24.97 -40.45 -26.45
N LEU A 577 24.00 -39.52 -26.41
CA LEU A 577 22.76 -39.61 -27.18
C LEU A 577 23.01 -39.70 -28.69
N HIS A 578 23.98 -38.97 -29.23
CA HIS A 578 24.33 -39.04 -30.65
C HIS A 578 24.80 -40.44 -31.05
N ALA A 579 25.74 -41.03 -30.31
CA ALA A 579 26.25 -42.36 -30.59
C ALA A 579 25.16 -43.45 -30.48
N ASP A 580 24.21 -43.30 -29.56
CA ASP A 580 23.08 -44.23 -29.43
C ASP A 580 22.12 -44.13 -30.63
N LEU A 581 21.87 -42.91 -31.13
CA LEU A 581 21.09 -42.69 -32.36
C LEU A 581 21.79 -43.30 -33.58
N MET A 582 23.11 -43.19 -33.65
CA MET A 582 23.91 -43.80 -34.72
C MET A 582 23.79 -45.31 -34.70
N ALA A 583 23.83 -45.93 -33.51
CA ALA A 583 23.61 -47.36 -33.36
C ALA A 583 22.22 -47.81 -33.84
N ILE A 584 21.18 -47.00 -33.62
CA ILE A 584 19.83 -47.27 -34.13
C ILE A 584 19.77 -47.21 -35.66
N MET A 585 20.48 -46.26 -36.27
CA MET A 585 20.55 -46.11 -37.73
C MET A 585 21.37 -47.20 -38.42
N ASP A 586 22.40 -47.70 -37.75
CA ASP A 586 23.27 -48.77 -38.27
C ASP A 586 22.71 -50.18 -38.02
N ALA A 587 21.76 -50.32 -37.08
CA ALA A 587 21.08 -51.58 -36.80
C ALA A 587 20.33 -52.08 -38.05
N LYS A 588 20.57 -53.35 -38.42
CA LYS A 588 19.76 -53.99 -39.46
C LYS A 588 18.33 -54.12 -38.94
N PRO A 589 17.31 -53.84 -39.75
CA PRO A 589 15.94 -54.14 -39.35
C PRO A 589 15.84 -55.63 -39.06
N ASP A 590 15.42 -55.98 -37.84
CA ASP A 590 15.13 -57.36 -37.47
C ASP A 590 14.01 -57.85 -38.38
N ARG A 591 14.39 -58.55 -39.44
CA ARG A 591 13.49 -59.28 -40.33
C ARG A 591 13.22 -60.61 -39.65
N GLU A 592 12.11 -60.69 -38.91
CA GLU A 592 11.47 -61.97 -38.61
C GLU A 592 10.80 -62.55 -39.87
#